data_AF-A0A958X7E8-F1
#
_entry.id   AF-A0A958X7E8-F1
#
_cell.length_a   1.000
_cell.length_b   1.000
_cell.length_c   1.000
_cell.angle_alpha   90.00
_cell.angle_beta   90.00
_cell.angle_gamma   90.00
#
_symmetry.space_group_name_H-M   'P 1'
#
loop_
_entity.id
_entity.type
_entity.pdbx_description
1 polymer ?
#
loop_
_entity_poly.entity_id
_entity_poly.type
_entity_poly.pdbx_seq_one_letter_code
_entity_poly.pdbx_strand_id
1 'polypeptide(L)'
;MKHSRVFSRKEYKNTIRPDVLLLRGYPDNPKFDNDKFWSIATDRTGVIKDGFKMKWHNMGNGRVQLRLGVGLFSEAFLCEAYDKSDEKYERRQLAKFKTYLQLIRENNYVEMGRLS
;
A
#
# COMPACT_ATOMS: atom_id res chain seq x y z
N MET A 1 0.99 -4.63 -23.95
CA MET A 1 0.85 -4.63 -22.47
C MET A 1 1.96 -5.48 -21.89
N LYS A 2 3.05 -4.88 -21.41
CA LYS A 2 4.14 -5.63 -20.75
C LYS A 2 3.59 -6.11 -19.41
N HIS A 3 3.39 -7.41 -19.27
CA HIS A 3 3.46 -8.10 -17.98
C HIS A 3 4.87 -7.86 -17.42
N SER A 4 5.14 -6.70 -16.86
CA SER A 4 6.30 -6.52 -16.02
C SER A 4 6.12 -7.56 -14.92
N ARG A 5 6.96 -8.59 -14.92
CA ARG A 5 7.11 -9.50 -13.78
C ARG A 5 7.78 -8.68 -12.67
N VAL A 6 7.01 -7.72 -12.11
CA VAL A 6 7.46 -6.61 -11.24
C VAL A 6 8.26 -7.19 -10.08
N PHE A 7 7.76 -8.26 -9.49
CA PHE A 7 8.48 -9.10 -8.53
C PHE A 7 8.09 -10.57 -8.72
N SER A 8 8.93 -11.46 -8.22
CA SER A 8 8.74 -12.91 -8.26
C SER A 8 7.74 -13.39 -7.21
N ARG A 9 7.15 -14.57 -7.44
CA ARG A 9 6.32 -15.25 -6.43
C ARG A 9 7.08 -15.51 -5.12
N LYS A 10 8.41 -15.68 -5.20
CA LYS A 10 9.28 -15.85 -4.04
C LYS A 10 9.33 -14.57 -3.21
N GLU A 11 9.53 -13.41 -3.83
CA GLU A 11 9.53 -12.11 -3.15
C GLU A 11 8.16 -11.77 -2.56
N TYR A 12 7.08 -12.11 -3.27
CA TYR A 12 5.74 -12.01 -2.70
C TYR A 12 5.60 -12.82 -1.41
N LYS A 13 5.99 -14.10 -1.44
CA LYS A 13 5.83 -15.01 -0.30
C LYS A 13 6.76 -14.68 0.87
N ASN A 14 7.98 -14.23 0.58
CA ASN A 14 9.04 -14.11 1.58
C ASN A 14 9.25 -12.67 2.09
N THR A 15 8.70 -11.67 1.40
CA THR A 15 8.89 -10.25 1.76
C THR A 15 7.55 -9.54 1.84
N ILE A 16 6.81 -9.46 0.74
CA ILE A 16 5.60 -8.63 0.69
C ILE A 16 4.52 -9.19 1.63
N ARG A 17 4.15 -10.46 1.48
CA ARG A 17 3.09 -11.06 2.30
C ARG A 17 3.40 -11.00 3.81
N PRO A 18 4.60 -11.41 4.29
CA PRO A 18 4.95 -11.29 5.70
C PRO A 18 4.83 -9.86 6.23
N ASP A 19 5.27 -8.88 5.44
CA ASP A 19 5.20 -7.46 5.82
C ASP A 19 3.76 -6.96 5.92
N VAL A 20 2.90 -7.33 4.97
CA VAL A 20 1.48 -6.95 5.02
C VAL A 20 0.77 -7.62 6.21
N LEU A 21 1.12 -8.88 6.54
CA LEU A 21 0.56 -9.58 7.69
C LEU A 21 0.87 -8.90 9.04
N LEU A 22 1.88 -8.03 9.12
CA LEU A 22 2.17 -7.25 10.33
C LEU A 22 1.03 -6.31 10.71
N LEU A 23 0.16 -5.95 9.77
CA LEU A 23 -1.02 -5.10 10.05
C LEU A 23 -1.99 -5.74 11.06
N ARG A 24 -1.94 -7.07 11.25
CA ARG A 24 -2.75 -7.76 12.27
C ARG A 24 -2.41 -7.35 13.70
N GLY A 25 -1.18 -6.89 13.94
CA GLY A 25 -0.71 -6.41 15.25
C GLY A 25 -0.27 -4.95 15.21
N TYR A 26 -0.81 -4.16 14.27
CA TYR A 26 -0.52 -2.73 14.21
C TYR A 26 -1.03 -2.02 15.49
N PRO A 27 -0.27 -1.07 16.08
CA PRO A 27 1.00 -0.51 15.61
C PRO A 27 2.27 -1.15 16.21
N ASP A 28 2.17 -2.25 16.96
CA ASP A 28 3.23 -2.72 17.87
C ASP A 28 4.53 -3.19 17.20
N ASN A 29 4.53 -3.38 15.88
CA ASN A 29 5.73 -3.80 15.16
C ASN A 29 6.67 -2.61 14.86
N PRO A 30 7.98 -2.68 15.20
CA PRO A 30 8.93 -1.58 14.99
C PRO A 30 9.13 -1.18 13.52
N LYS A 31 8.70 -2.01 12.56
CA LYS A 31 8.70 -1.59 11.15
C LYS A 31 7.76 -0.41 10.89
N PHE A 32 6.71 -0.21 11.67
CA PHE A 32 5.79 0.92 11.51
C PHE A 32 6.43 2.26 11.91
N ASP A 33 7.55 2.25 12.63
CA ASP A 33 8.36 3.45 12.92
C ASP A 33 9.33 3.81 11.78
N ASN A 34 9.54 2.90 10.82
CA ASN A 34 10.45 3.10 9.71
C ASN A 34 9.76 3.82 8.54
N ASP A 35 10.06 5.11 8.39
CA ASP A 35 9.54 5.96 7.32
C ASP A 35 9.83 5.44 5.91
N LYS A 36 10.86 4.61 5.69
CA LYS A 36 11.16 4.02 4.38
C LYS A 36 10.23 2.86 4.04
N PHE A 37 9.59 2.25 5.05
CA PHE A 37 8.65 1.14 4.92
C PHE A 37 7.20 1.60 5.06
N TRP A 38 6.88 2.38 6.08
CA TRP A 38 5.53 2.81 6.42
C TRP A 38 5.47 4.32 6.56
N SER A 39 4.44 4.96 6.02
CA SER A 39 4.17 6.36 6.34
C SER A 39 2.72 6.73 6.10
N ILE A 40 2.28 7.79 6.76
CA ILE A 40 1.06 8.51 6.39
C ILE A 40 1.14 8.88 4.90
N ALA A 41 0.02 8.70 4.19
CA ALA A 41 -0.09 9.09 2.80
C ALA A 41 -0.36 10.60 2.72
N THR A 42 0.39 11.29 1.87
CA THR A 42 0.26 12.74 1.65
C THR A 42 0.11 13.02 0.16
N ASP A 43 -0.74 13.98 -0.18
CA ASP A 43 -0.82 14.53 -1.52
C ASP A 43 -0.62 16.05 -1.51
N ARG A 44 -0.92 16.71 -2.63
CA ARG A 44 -0.75 18.17 -2.75
C ARG A 44 -1.60 18.95 -1.75
N THR A 45 -2.71 18.40 -1.27
CA THR A 45 -3.58 19.06 -0.30
C THR A 45 -3.19 18.75 1.15
N GLY A 46 -2.14 17.95 1.37
CA GLY A 46 -1.64 17.58 2.68
C GLY A 46 -1.90 16.11 3.02
N VAL A 47 -2.10 15.84 4.31
CA VAL A 47 -2.31 14.49 4.83
C VAL A 47 -3.62 13.91 4.35
N ILE A 48 -3.58 12.66 3.87
CA ILE A 48 -4.76 11.87 3.56
C ILE A 48 -5.23 11.24 4.87
N LYS A 49 -6.35 11.73 5.42
CA LYS A 49 -6.94 11.18 6.65
C LYS A 49 -7.18 9.67 6.51
N ASP A 50 -6.83 8.91 7.55
CA ASP A 50 -6.92 7.44 7.64
C ASP A 50 -6.10 6.68 6.57
N GLY A 51 -5.31 7.40 5.77
CA GLY A 51 -4.56 6.87 4.64
C GLY A 51 -3.08 6.69 4.97
N PHE A 52 -2.60 5.47 4.81
CA PHE A 52 -1.19 5.11 4.96
C PHE A 52 -0.68 4.42 3.70
N LYS A 53 0.64 4.28 3.58
CA LYS A 53 1.27 3.51 2.51
C LYS A 53 2.42 2.66 3.01
N MET A 54 2.40 1.39 2.62
CA MET A 54 3.58 0.52 2.68
C MET A 54 4.45 0.73 1.44
N LYS A 55 5.76 0.58 1.61
CA LYS A 55 6.77 0.89 0.60
C LYS A 55 7.82 -0.21 0.57
N TRP A 56 8.02 -0.79 -0.60
CA TRP A 56 9.14 -1.67 -0.89
C TRP A 56 9.97 -1.09 -2.01
N HIS A 57 11.28 -1.04 -1.80
CA HIS A 57 12.24 -0.52 -2.78
C HIS A 57 13.06 -1.67 -3.34
N ASN A 58 13.51 -1.54 -4.59
CA ASN A 58 14.38 -2.52 -5.25
C ASN A 58 13.78 -3.94 -5.36
N MET A 59 12.47 -4.04 -5.61
CA MET A 59 11.84 -5.35 -5.78
C MET A 59 12.10 -5.92 -7.18
N GLY A 60 12.39 -7.22 -7.25
CA GLY A 60 12.63 -7.96 -8.48
C GLY A 60 13.85 -7.51 -9.28
N ASN A 61 14.07 -8.17 -10.41
CA ASN A 61 15.17 -7.83 -11.33
C ASN A 61 15.04 -6.42 -11.93
N GLY A 62 13.83 -5.84 -11.90
CA GLY A 62 13.56 -4.48 -12.35
C GLY A 62 13.83 -3.39 -11.32
N ARG A 63 14.20 -3.76 -10.08
CA ARG A 63 14.40 -2.83 -8.94
C ARG A 63 13.24 -1.84 -8.77
N VAL A 64 12.03 -2.35 -8.90
CA VAL A 64 10.80 -1.54 -8.88
C VAL A 64 10.52 -1.01 -7.47
N GLN A 65 9.78 0.09 -7.40
CA GLN A 65 9.37 0.70 -6.14
C GLN A 65 7.88 0.42 -5.91
N LEU A 66 7.56 -0.66 -5.20
CA LEU A 66 6.19 -1.04 -4.94
C LEU A 66 5.60 -0.21 -3.79
N ARG A 67 4.36 0.22 -3.97
CA ARG A 67 3.55 0.89 -2.94
C ARG A 67 2.23 0.16 -2.77
N LEU A 68 1.76 0.09 -1.53
CA LEU A 68 0.42 -0.43 -1.21
C LEU A 68 -0.27 0.61 -0.34
N GLY A 69 -1.42 1.12 -0.80
CA GLY A 69 -2.28 1.97 0.00
C GLY A 69 -2.98 1.16 1.08
N VAL A 70 -2.97 1.65 2.31
CA VAL A 70 -3.64 1.01 3.45
C VAL A 70 -4.55 2.01 4.14
N GLY A 71 -5.85 1.73 4.13
CA GLY A 71 -6.83 2.46 4.91
C GLY A 71 -6.89 1.92 6.33
N LEU A 72 -6.66 2.75 7.33
CA LEU A 72 -6.68 2.33 8.74
C LEU A 72 -7.90 2.94 9.43
N PHE A 73 -8.91 2.11 9.67
CA PHE A 73 -10.16 2.47 10.37
C PHE A 73 -10.29 1.65 11.66
N SER A 74 -11.44 1.00 11.88
CA SER A 74 -11.59 -0.06 12.89
C SER A 74 -10.74 -1.30 12.54
N GLU A 75 -10.51 -1.52 11.25
CA GLU A 75 -9.62 -2.54 10.71
C GLU A 75 -8.75 -1.96 9.58
N ALA A 76 -7.72 -2.72 9.18
CA ALA A 76 -6.83 -2.34 8.10
C ALA A 76 -7.37 -2.87 6.75
N PHE A 77 -7.60 -1.95 5.82
CA PHE A 77 -8.02 -2.23 4.45
C PHE A 77 -6.84 -2.13 3.50
N LEU A 78 -6.56 -3.22 2.78
CA LEU A 78 -5.56 -3.21 1.71
C LEU A 78 -6.23 -2.71 0.42
N CYS A 79 -5.74 -1.60 -0.11
CA CYS A 79 -6.22 -1.05 -1.36
C CYS A 79 -5.34 -1.49 -2.54
N GLU A 80 -5.35 -0.72 -3.63
CA GLU A 80 -4.56 -1.03 -4.82
C GLU A 80 -3.05 -0.87 -4.58
N ALA A 81 -2.29 -1.89 -4.97
CA ALA A 81 -0.83 -1.84 -5.04
C ALA A 81 -0.37 -1.34 -6.41
N TYR A 82 0.71 -0.56 -6.45
CA TYR A 82 1.22 0.02 -7.69
C TYR A 82 2.73 0.19 -7.68
N ASP A 83 3.34 0.17 -8.87
CA ASP A 83 4.75 0.52 -9.08
C ASP A 83 4.90 2.04 -9.20
N LYS A 84 5.72 2.64 -8.33
CA LYS A 84 6.08 4.06 -8.40
C LYS A 84 7.09 4.26 -9.51
N SER A 85 6.59 4.42 -10.73
CA SER A 85 7.41 4.80 -11.90
C SER A 85 7.92 6.23 -11.80
N ASP A 86 7.06 7.15 -11.35
CA ASP A 86 7.34 8.58 -11.29
C ASP A 86 6.36 9.30 -10.32
N GLU A 87 6.70 10.54 -9.98
CA GLU A 87 5.91 11.38 -9.07
C GLU A 87 4.51 11.74 -9.60
N LYS A 88 4.35 11.87 -10.93
CA LYS A 88 3.03 12.17 -11.54
C LYS A 88 2.12 10.96 -11.44
N TYR A 89 2.67 9.76 -11.60
CA TYR A 89 1.95 8.50 -11.42
C TYR A 89 1.58 8.28 -9.95
N GLU A 90 2.50 8.47 -9.00
CA GLU A 90 2.17 8.36 -7.56
C GLU A 90 1.02 9.30 -7.19
N ARG A 91 1.05 10.56 -7.63
CA ARG A 91 -0.06 11.51 -7.38
C ARG A 91 -1.41 11.02 -7.89
N ARG A 92 -1.47 10.41 -9.08
CA ARG A 92 -2.72 9.84 -9.61
C ARG A 92 -3.21 8.67 -8.78
N GLN A 93 -2.31 7.81 -8.33
CA GLN A 93 -2.66 6.68 -7.48
C GLN A 93 -3.13 7.12 -6.10
N LEU A 94 -2.53 8.17 -5.52
CA LEU A 94 -2.98 8.75 -4.27
C LEU A 94 -4.34 9.45 -4.39
N ALA A 95 -4.64 10.09 -5.53
CA ALA A 95 -5.96 10.64 -5.79
C ALA A 95 -7.04 9.53 -5.85
N LYS A 96 -6.76 8.40 -6.53
CA LYS A 96 -7.63 7.22 -6.50
C LYS A 96 -7.79 6.65 -5.10
N PHE A 97 -6.68 6.58 -4.35
CA PHE A 97 -6.68 6.07 -3.00
C PHE A 97 -7.59 6.88 -2.06
N LYS A 98 -7.63 8.22 -2.21
CA LYS A 98 -8.62 9.05 -1.50
C LYS A 98 -10.05 8.61 -1.76
N THR A 99 -10.39 8.34 -3.03
CA THR A 99 -11.71 7.83 -3.40
C THR A 99 -12.00 6.49 -2.75
N TYR A 100 -11.02 5.57 -2.70
CA TYR A 100 -11.20 4.29 -2.01
C TYR A 100 -11.46 4.47 -0.51
N LEU A 101 -10.71 5.35 0.16
CA LEU A 101 -10.93 5.64 1.58
C LEU A 101 -12.32 6.23 1.84
N GLN A 102 -12.80 7.11 0.95
CA GLN A 102 -14.15 7.64 1.05
C GLN A 102 -15.21 6.52 0.90
N LEU A 103 -15.07 5.69 -0.14
CA LEU A 103 -15.98 4.56 -0.37
C LEU A 103 -16.01 3.57 0.80
N ILE A 104 -14.85 3.29 1.41
CA ILE A 104 -14.77 2.45 2.61
C ILE A 104 -15.51 3.10 3.80
N ARG A 105 -15.34 4.41 4.03
CA ARG A 105 -16.08 5.13 5.09
C ARG A 105 -17.58 5.09 4.88
N GLU A 106 -18.02 5.15 3.64
CA GLU A 106 -19.43 5.07 3.24
C GLU A 106 -19.95 3.62 3.19
N ASN A 107 -19.11 2.63 3.54
CA ASN A 107 -19.40 1.20 3.44
C ASN A 107 -19.85 0.76 2.04
N ASN A 108 -19.31 1.42 1.01
CA ASN A 108 -19.63 1.23 -0.40
C ASN A 108 -18.42 0.65 -1.16
N TYR A 109 -18.04 -0.58 -0.82
CA TYR A 109 -16.92 -1.28 -1.45
C TYR A 109 -17.21 -2.78 -1.60
N VAL A 110 -16.42 -3.44 -2.43
CA VAL A 110 -16.44 -4.89 -2.60
C VAL A 110 -15.14 -5.46 -2.05
N GLU A 111 -15.23 -6.37 -1.09
CA GLU A 111 -14.07 -7.10 -0.59
C GLU A 111 -13.63 -8.13 -1.64
N MET A 112 -12.38 -8.02 -2.11
CA MET A 112 -11.79 -8.95 -3.09
C MET A 112 -11.06 -10.12 -2.43
N GLY A 113 -10.99 -10.11 -1.11
CA GLY A 113 -10.37 -11.15 -0.29
C GLY A 113 -9.81 -10.59 1.01
N ARG A 114 -9.51 -11.51 1.93
CA ARG A 114 -8.96 -11.21 3.24
C ARG A 114 -7.59 -11.87 3.41
N LEU A 115 -6.73 -11.23 4.20
CA LEU A 115 -5.53 -11.89 4.67
C LEU A 115 -5.92 -12.96 5.71
N SER A 116 -5.86 -14.23 5.32
CA SER A 116 -5.89 -15.41 6.21
C SER A 116 -4.50 -15.91 6.57
#